data_AF-A0A9N9ASF4-F1
#
_entry.id   AF-A0A9N9ASF4-F1
#
_cell.length_a   1.000
_cell.length_b   1.000
_cell.length_c   1.000
_cell.angle_alpha   90.00
_cell.angle_beta   90.00
_cell.angle_gamma   90.00
#
_symmetry.space_group_name_H-M   'P 1'
#
loop_
_entity.id
_entity.type
_entity.pdbx_description
1 polymer ?
#
loop_
_entity_poly.entity_id
_entity_poly.type
_entity_poly.pdbx_seq_one_letter_code
_entity_poly.pdbx_strand_id
1 'polypeptide(L)'
;ELGDFEDDYLIIDCPGQIELYTHFPIMKRICECFQRLNFRICGVFLLESQFVQDKSKFFAGVLSAMSAMISLEIPHINVMSKMDLLGKVKRRELERYFDPDPLLLTEEVNAETNPKFHKLNKAIVQLIDDYNMVSFLPLNINDEESVEVVLSHIDNATQYGEDLEPREPEDDFDYDYEEQ
;
A
#
# COMPACT_ATOMS: atom_id res chain seq x y z
N GLU A 1 8.49 -18.45 -22.09
CA GLU A 1 9.32 -17.27 -21.83
C GLU A 1 8.37 -16.12 -21.56
N LEU A 2 8.56 -15.37 -20.47
CA LEU A 2 8.00 -14.02 -20.41
C LEU A 2 8.76 -13.24 -21.50
N GLY A 3 8.06 -12.59 -22.42
CA GLY A 3 8.67 -11.84 -23.52
C GLY A 3 9.44 -10.61 -23.03
N ASP A 4 9.95 -9.81 -23.98
CA ASP A 4 10.63 -8.53 -23.71
C ASP A 4 9.61 -7.51 -23.18
N PHE A 5 9.40 -7.56 -21.87
CA PHE A 5 8.48 -6.74 -21.08
C PHE A 5 9.27 -5.94 -20.04
N GLU A 6 10.42 -5.37 -20.44
CA GLU A 6 11.37 -4.70 -19.53
C GLU A 6 10.73 -3.55 -18.72
N ASP A 7 9.61 -3.00 -19.23
CA ASP A 7 8.88 -1.87 -18.65
C ASP A 7 7.43 -2.22 -18.24
N ASP A 8 7.02 -3.49 -18.20
CA ASP A 8 5.64 -3.84 -17.84
C ASP A 8 5.49 -4.33 -16.39
N TYR A 9 4.30 -4.10 -15.84
CA TYR A 9 3.91 -4.67 -14.56
C TYR A 9 3.62 -6.17 -14.64
N LEU A 10 4.33 -6.95 -13.82
CA LEU A 10 3.93 -8.33 -13.50
C LEU A 10 3.03 -8.34 -12.26
N ILE A 11 1.72 -8.46 -12.46
CA ILE A 11 0.75 -8.57 -11.37
C ILE A 11 0.57 -10.04 -10.98
N ILE A 12 0.79 -10.35 -9.70
CA ILE A 12 0.64 -11.70 -9.15
C ILE A 12 -0.57 -11.72 -8.22
N ASP A 13 -1.59 -12.49 -8.59
CA ASP A 13 -2.69 -12.80 -7.68
C ASP A 13 -2.21 -13.82 -6.64
N CYS A 14 -2.26 -13.42 -5.37
CA CYS A 14 -1.67 -14.18 -4.28
C CYS A 14 -2.77 -14.91 -3.48
N PRO A 15 -2.46 -16.03 -2.79
CA PRO A 15 -3.45 -16.78 -2.03
C PRO A 15 -4.19 -15.93 -0.97
N GLY A 16 -5.50 -16.14 -0.80
CA GLY A 16 -6.32 -15.34 0.13
C GLY A 16 -6.11 -15.60 1.64
N GLN A 17 -5.22 -16.50 2.03
CA GLN A 17 -4.97 -16.85 3.44
C GLN A 17 -3.89 -15.96 4.06
N ILE A 18 -4.26 -15.13 5.04
CA ILE A 18 -3.36 -14.13 5.65
C ILE A 18 -2.17 -14.76 6.40
N GLU A 19 -2.31 -15.99 6.86
CA GLU A 19 -1.29 -16.74 7.59
C GLU A 19 -0.03 -16.98 6.73
N LEU A 20 -0.19 -17.05 5.40
CA LEU A 20 0.91 -17.22 4.46
C LEU A 20 1.84 -15.99 4.37
N TYR A 21 1.36 -14.83 4.80
CA TYR A 21 2.09 -13.56 4.77
C TYR A 21 2.55 -13.12 6.15
N THR A 22 2.04 -13.75 7.22
CA THR A 22 2.31 -13.33 8.60
C THR A 22 3.04 -14.40 9.40
N HIS A 23 2.71 -15.68 9.21
CA HIS A 23 3.21 -16.78 10.04
C HIS A 23 4.15 -17.73 9.29
N PHE A 24 3.93 -17.94 7.99
CA PHE A 24 4.76 -18.83 7.18
C PHE A 24 5.72 -18.05 6.27
N PRO A 25 7.00 -18.43 6.17
CA PRO A 25 7.98 -17.70 5.36
C PRO A 25 7.87 -18.01 3.85
N ILE A 26 6.76 -18.58 3.39
CA ILE A 26 6.59 -19.02 2.00
C ILE A 26 6.55 -17.81 1.07
N MET A 27 5.70 -16.83 1.37
CA MET A 27 5.59 -15.63 0.55
C MET A 27 6.87 -14.80 0.58
N LYS A 28 7.54 -14.68 1.74
CA LYS A 28 8.86 -14.06 1.85
C LYS A 28 9.87 -14.70 0.90
N ARG A 29 9.98 -16.03 0.90
CA ARG A 29 10.89 -16.76 -0.01
C ARG A 29 10.55 -16.56 -1.49
N ILE A 30 9.26 -16.42 -1.81
CA ILE A 30 8.82 -16.12 -3.17
C ILE A 30 9.29 -14.70 -3.57
N CYS A 31 9.10 -13.70 -2.70
CA CYS A 31 9.62 -12.35 -2.92
C CYS A 31 11.15 -12.35 -3.09
N GLU A 32 11.88 -13.07 -2.24
CA GLU A 32 13.35 -13.22 -2.37
C GLU A 32 13.76 -13.91 -3.69
N CYS A 33 12.97 -14.84 -4.21
CA CYS A 33 13.18 -15.42 -5.53
C CYS A 33 13.04 -14.38 -6.65
N PHE A 34 11.97 -13.60 -6.63
CA PHE A 34 11.74 -12.55 -7.64
C PHE A 34 12.80 -11.45 -7.58
N GLN A 35 13.23 -11.03 -6.38
CA GLN A 35 14.33 -10.07 -6.23
C GLN A 35 15.65 -10.61 -6.81
N ARG A 36 15.94 -11.91 -6.64
CA ARG A 36 17.12 -12.55 -7.26
C ARG A 36 17.05 -12.64 -8.78
N LEU A 37 15.84 -12.55 -9.35
CA LEU A 37 15.61 -12.46 -10.79
C LEU A 37 15.58 -10.99 -11.28
N ASN A 38 16.04 -10.05 -10.45
CA ASN A 38 16.06 -8.61 -10.71
C ASN A 38 14.68 -7.95 -10.88
N PHE A 39 13.61 -8.53 -10.34
CA PHE A 39 12.33 -7.82 -10.25
C PHE A 39 12.32 -6.82 -9.10
N ARG A 40 11.82 -5.61 -9.38
CA ARG A 40 11.45 -4.62 -8.35
C ARG A 40 10.08 -5.01 -7.80
N ILE A 41 10.00 -5.24 -6.49
CA ILE A 41 8.79 -5.79 -5.86
C ILE A 41 8.14 -4.74 -4.97
N CYS A 42 6.82 -4.63 -5.09
CA CYS A 42 5.96 -3.93 -4.16
C CYS A 42 4.78 -4.83 -3.77
N GLY A 43 4.49 -4.93 -2.48
CA GLY A 43 3.32 -5.62 -1.97
C GLY A 43 2.12 -4.68 -1.91
N VAL A 44 1.00 -5.04 -2.51
CA VAL A 44 -0.25 -4.27 -2.42
C VAL A 44 -1.19 -4.97 -1.44
N PHE A 45 -1.35 -4.40 -0.24
CA PHE A 45 -2.20 -4.96 0.80
C PHE A 45 -3.62 -4.40 0.71
N LEU A 46 -4.58 -5.24 0.34
CA LEU A 46 -5.99 -4.85 0.21
C LEU A 46 -6.74 -5.06 1.52
N LEU A 47 -7.28 -4.00 2.09
CA LEU A 47 -8.25 -4.05 3.19
C LEU A 47 -9.63 -3.65 2.66
N GLU A 48 -10.69 -4.37 3.02
CA GLU A 48 -12.03 -4.03 2.55
C GLU A 48 -12.58 -2.80 3.30
N SER A 49 -13.23 -1.91 2.57
CA SER A 49 -13.80 -0.66 3.09
C SER A 49 -14.76 -0.85 4.27
N GLN A 50 -15.47 -1.99 4.33
CA GLN A 50 -16.36 -2.33 5.45
C GLN A 50 -15.63 -2.46 6.80
N PHE A 51 -14.31 -2.67 6.81
CA PHE A 51 -13.54 -2.71 8.06
C PHE A 51 -13.53 -1.37 8.78
N VAL A 52 -13.74 -0.26 8.08
CA VAL A 52 -13.80 1.08 8.68
C VAL A 52 -15.13 1.34 9.41
N GLN A 53 -16.15 0.51 9.19
CA GLN A 53 -17.42 0.63 9.91
C GLN A 53 -17.32 0.20 11.38
N ASP A 54 -16.28 -0.55 11.74
CA ASP A 54 -16.04 -1.06 13.08
C ASP A 54 -14.57 -0.84 13.46
N LYS A 55 -14.34 -0.02 14.48
CA LYS A 55 -12.99 0.35 14.93
C LYS A 55 -12.14 -0.88 15.27
N SER A 56 -12.72 -1.89 15.92
CA SER A 56 -11.99 -3.10 16.30
C SER A 56 -11.55 -3.89 15.07
N LYS A 57 -12.40 -3.95 14.03
CA LYS A 57 -12.04 -4.57 12.75
C LYS A 57 -10.95 -3.77 12.04
N PHE A 58 -11.10 -2.45 11.97
CA PHE A 58 -10.08 -1.57 11.39
C PHE A 58 -8.72 -1.79 12.06
N PHE A 59 -8.66 -1.75 13.39
CA PHE A 59 -7.43 -2.00 14.15
C PHE A 59 -6.84 -3.39 13.88
N ALA A 60 -7.68 -4.43 13.82
CA ALA A 60 -7.21 -5.77 13.45
C ALA A 60 -6.64 -5.83 12.02
N GLY A 61 -7.24 -5.09 11.09
CA GLY A 61 -6.76 -4.95 9.71
C GLY A 61 -5.41 -4.24 9.63
N VAL A 62 -5.24 -3.11 10.34
CA VAL A 62 -3.98 -2.38 10.44
C VAL A 62 -2.87 -3.25 11.01
N LEU A 63 -3.13 -3.92 12.14
CA LEU A 63 -2.13 -4.81 12.77
C LEU A 63 -1.75 -5.98 11.86
N SER A 64 -2.71 -6.50 11.09
CA SER A 64 -2.46 -7.57 10.11
C SER A 64 -1.61 -7.08 8.94
N ALA A 65 -1.87 -5.87 8.42
CA ALA A 65 -1.06 -5.23 7.39
C ALA A 65 0.38 -5.01 7.88
N MET A 66 0.56 -4.48 9.09
CA MET A 66 1.87 -4.28 9.71
C MET A 66 2.62 -5.60 9.92
N SER A 67 1.92 -6.64 10.39
CA SER A 67 2.51 -7.96 10.53
C SER A 67 2.99 -8.52 9.20
N ALA A 68 2.25 -8.30 8.11
CA ALA A 68 2.64 -8.72 6.77
C ALA A 68 3.86 -7.92 6.27
N MET A 69 3.89 -6.61 6.48
CA MET A 69 5.03 -5.75 6.14
C MET A 69 6.33 -6.24 6.77
N ILE A 70 6.29 -6.49 8.08
CA ILE A 70 7.46 -6.94 8.84
C ILE A 70 7.90 -8.34 8.38
N SER A 71 6.96 -9.22 8.05
CA SER A 71 7.28 -10.60 7.65
C SER A 71 7.83 -10.70 6.22
N LEU A 72 7.32 -9.88 5.31
CA LEU A 72 7.71 -9.92 3.89
C LEU A 72 8.97 -9.09 3.59
N GLU A 73 9.26 -8.04 4.38
CA GLU A 73 10.45 -7.20 4.23
C GLU A 73 10.59 -6.53 2.84
N ILE A 74 9.46 -6.12 2.26
CA ILE A 74 9.39 -5.40 0.98
C ILE A 74 8.58 -4.10 1.12
N PRO A 75 8.72 -3.13 0.20
CA PRO A 75 7.83 -1.98 0.13
C PRO A 75 6.37 -2.42 0.04
N HIS A 76 5.50 -1.83 0.86
CA HIS A 76 4.08 -2.14 0.92
C HIS A 76 3.24 -0.89 0.69
N ILE A 77 2.27 -1.00 -0.22
CA ILE A 77 1.20 -0.03 -0.40
C ILE A 77 -0.08 -0.61 0.18
N ASN A 78 -0.70 0.12 1.09
CA ASN A 78 -1.94 -0.30 1.71
C ASN A 78 -3.11 0.37 0.99
N VAL A 79 -4.09 -0.42 0.59
CA VAL A 79 -5.19 0.04 -0.25
C VAL A 79 -6.50 -0.35 0.39
N MET A 80 -7.40 0.61 0.52
CA MET A 80 -8.76 0.34 0.92
C MET A 80 -9.61 0.00 -0.30
N SER A 81 -9.91 -1.27 -0.47
CA SER A 81 -10.69 -1.81 -1.59
C SER A 81 -12.19 -1.68 -1.39
N LYS A 82 -12.95 -1.79 -2.49
CA LYS A 82 -14.42 -1.79 -2.51
C LYS A 82 -15.05 -0.52 -1.94
N MET A 83 -14.46 0.64 -2.22
CA MET A 83 -14.98 1.92 -1.72
C MET A 83 -16.38 2.27 -2.26
N ASP A 84 -16.77 1.68 -3.39
CA ASP A 84 -18.11 1.73 -3.96
C ASP A 84 -19.20 1.15 -3.04
N LEU A 85 -18.85 0.15 -2.21
CA LEU A 85 -19.79 -0.52 -1.32
C LEU A 85 -20.12 0.28 -0.06
N LEU A 86 -19.36 1.34 0.24
CA LEU A 86 -19.55 2.11 1.47
C LEU A 86 -20.81 3.00 1.44
N GLY A 87 -21.54 3.05 0.32
CA GLY A 87 -22.70 3.92 0.14
C GLY A 87 -22.34 5.40 0.29
N LYS A 88 -23.33 6.29 0.47
CA LYS A 88 -23.09 7.71 0.80
C LYS A 88 -22.60 7.92 2.24
N VAL A 89 -22.02 6.91 2.89
CA VAL A 89 -21.37 7.11 4.19
C VAL A 89 -20.30 8.17 3.98
N LYS A 90 -20.33 9.18 4.85
CA LYS A 90 -19.71 10.48 4.62
C LYS A 90 -18.21 10.28 4.46
N ARG A 91 -17.63 10.66 3.31
CA ARG A 91 -16.16 10.83 3.15
C ARG A 91 -15.50 11.48 4.37
N ARG A 92 -16.24 12.39 5.00
CA ARG A 92 -15.87 13.10 6.25
C ARG A 92 -15.72 12.23 7.51
N GLU A 93 -16.38 11.08 7.58
CA GLU A 93 -16.17 10.09 8.65
C GLU A 93 -14.96 9.20 8.34
N LEU A 94 -14.70 8.91 7.06
CA LEU A 94 -13.51 8.20 6.61
C LEU A 94 -12.22 9.00 6.83
N GLU A 95 -12.25 10.32 6.62
CA GLU A 95 -11.14 11.23 6.92
C GLU A 95 -10.60 11.05 8.36
N ARG A 96 -11.47 10.70 9.31
CA ARG A 96 -11.07 10.45 10.72
C ARG A 96 -10.29 9.15 10.91
N TYR A 97 -10.33 8.23 9.95
CA TYR A 97 -9.57 6.98 9.98
C TYR A 97 -8.30 7.05 9.14
N PHE A 98 -8.23 8.01 8.21
CA PHE A 98 -7.03 8.35 7.45
C PHE A 98 -6.12 9.34 8.18
N ASP A 99 -6.65 10.06 9.19
CA ASP A 99 -5.90 10.91 10.11
C ASP A 99 -6.56 10.98 11.52
N PRO A 100 -6.54 9.88 12.30
CA PRO A 100 -7.06 9.88 13.65
C PRO A 100 -6.06 10.47 14.64
N ASP A 101 -6.57 11.28 15.55
CA ASP A 101 -5.86 11.67 16.77
C ASP A 101 -5.68 10.44 17.69
N PRO A 102 -4.44 10.04 18.03
CA PRO A 102 -4.17 8.90 18.91
C PRO A 102 -4.81 9.02 20.30
N LEU A 103 -4.93 10.24 20.83
CA LEU A 103 -5.57 10.48 22.12
C LEU A 103 -7.07 10.20 22.03
N LEU A 104 -7.72 10.68 20.97
CA LEU A 104 -9.14 10.46 20.72
C LEU A 104 -9.45 8.96 20.54
N LEU A 105 -8.65 8.25 19.75
CA LEU A 105 -8.80 6.80 19.55
C LEU A 105 -8.69 6.04 20.87
N THR A 106 -7.74 6.41 21.72
CA THR A 106 -7.51 5.74 23.01
C THR A 106 -8.71 5.91 23.93
N GLU A 107 -9.29 7.11 24.02
CA GLU A 107 -10.47 7.38 24.85
C GLU A 107 -11.69 6.61 24.38
N GLU A 108 -11.95 6.61 23.07
CA GLU A 108 -13.09 5.92 22.47
C GLU A 108 -13.01 4.40 22.66
N VAL A 109 -11.84 3.80 22.41
CA VAL A 109 -11.64 2.35 22.62
C VAL A 109 -11.74 1.98 24.10
N ASN A 110 -11.24 2.83 25.00
CA ASN A 110 -11.32 2.59 26.44
C ASN A 110 -12.74 2.73 27.01
N ALA A 111 -13.61 3.50 26.36
CA ALA A 111 -15.01 3.63 26.74
C ALA A 111 -15.81 2.33 26.52
N GLU A 112 -15.44 1.54 25.50
CA GLU A 112 -16.12 0.30 25.12
C GLU A 112 -15.45 -0.97 25.67
N THR A 113 -14.23 -0.85 26.24
CA THR A 113 -13.43 -1.99 26.70
C THR A 113 -13.21 -2.01 28.21
N ASN A 114 -12.99 -3.22 28.75
CA ASN A 114 -12.74 -3.40 30.18
C ASN A 114 -11.43 -2.68 30.60
N PRO A 115 -11.39 -2.00 31.76
CA PRO A 115 -10.19 -1.30 32.26
C PRO A 115 -8.89 -2.10 32.27
N LYS A 116 -8.97 -3.44 32.39
CA LYS A 116 -7.78 -4.31 32.32
C LYS A 116 -7.05 -4.24 30.97
N PHE A 117 -7.74 -3.85 29.89
CA PHE A 117 -7.19 -3.76 28.54
C PHE A 117 -6.68 -2.36 28.17
N HIS A 118 -6.90 -1.34 29.01
CA HIS A 118 -6.53 0.05 28.67
C HIS A 118 -5.04 0.24 28.40
N LYS A 119 -4.17 -0.50 29.10
CA LYS A 119 -2.73 -0.50 28.82
C LYS A 119 -2.40 -1.10 27.44
N LEU A 120 -3.10 -2.15 27.05
CA LEU A 120 -2.94 -2.78 25.74
C LEU A 120 -3.44 -1.84 24.63
N ASN A 121 -4.63 -1.27 24.79
CA ASN A 121 -5.21 -0.33 23.83
C ASN A 121 -4.27 0.86 23.58
N LYS A 122 -3.71 1.42 24.65
CA LYS A 122 -2.72 2.51 24.54
C LYS A 122 -1.48 2.08 23.74
N ALA A 123 -0.96 0.87 23.98
CA ALA A 123 0.19 0.36 23.24
C ALA A 123 -0.12 0.13 21.75
N ILE A 124 -1.32 -0.38 21.44
CA ILE A 124 -1.77 -0.57 20.05
C ILE A 124 -1.93 0.78 19.34
N VAL A 125 -2.57 1.75 19.98
CA VAL A 125 -2.77 3.08 19.40
C VAL A 125 -1.43 3.78 19.16
N GLN A 126 -0.51 3.69 20.12
CA GLN A 126 0.84 4.26 19.97
C GLN A 126 1.62 3.57 18.84
N LEU A 127 1.52 2.24 18.71
CA LEU A 127 2.14 1.51 17.59
C LEU A 127 1.61 2.00 16.23
N ILE A 128 0.33 2.32 16.13
CA ILE A 128 -0.29 2.78 14.87
C ILE A 128 0.14 4.21 14.53
N ASP A 129 0.25 5.06 15.55
CA ASP A 129 0.77 6.42 15.43
C ASP A 129 2.26 6.42 15.03
N ASP A 130 3.08 5.56 15.65
CA ASP A 130 4.51 5.43 15.36
C ASP A 130 4.78 4.97 13.92
N TYR A 131 3.90 4.15 13.34
CA TYR A 131 3.95 3.75 11.92
C TYR A 131 3.22 4.72 10.99
N ASN A 132 2.97 5.94 11.49
CA ASN A 132 2.47 7.11 10.80
C ASN A 132 1.20 6.85 10.00
N MET A 133 0.31 6.05 10.59
CA MET A 133 -0.69 5.27 9.87
C MET A 133 -0.13 4.55 8.65
N VAL A 134 -0.49 3.28 8.59
CA VAL A 134 -0.69 2.57 7.35
C VAL A 134 -1.67 3.40 6.49
N SER A 135 -1.17 4.37 5.72
CA SER A 135 -1.99 5.26 4.90
C SER A 135 -2.64 4.39 3.85
N PHE A 136 -3.96 4.27 3.94
CA PHE A 136 -4.72 3.48 2.99
C PHE A 136 -5.13 4.38 1.84
N LEU A 137 -4.70 4.01 0.64
CA LEU A 137 -5.18 4.64 -0.58
C LEU A 137 -6.60 4.12 -0.87
N PRO A 138 -7.61 4.98 -1.00
CA PRO A 138 -8.96 4.54 -1.35
C PRO A 138 -8.99 4.07 -2.80
N LEU A 139 -9.47 2.84 -3.03
CA LEU A 139 -9.65 2.27 -4.36
C LEU A 139 -11.13 2.04 -4.65
N ASN A 140 -11.61 2.70 -5.70
CA ASN A 140 -12.92 2.47 -6.29
C ASN A 140 -12.74 2.03 -7.74
N ILE A 141 -13.08 0.78 -8.04
CA ILE A 141 -12.92 0.21 -9.39
C ILE A 141 -13.75 0.91 -10.47
N ASN A 142 -14.75 1.72 -10.07
CA ASN A 142 -15.57 2.51 -10.99
C ASN A 142 -15.02 3.93 -11.19
N ASP A 143 -13.90 4.27 -10.55
CA ASP A 143 -13.30 5.60 -10.54
C ASP A 143 -11.83 5.51 -10.99
N GLU A 144 -11.58 5.89 -12.25
CA GLU A 144 -10.28 5.78 -12.92
C GLU A 144 -9.20 6.60 -12.20
N GLU A 145 -9.55 7.78 -11.68
CA GLU A 145 -8.62 8.62 -10.90
C GLU A 145 -8.12 7.88 -9.65
N SER A 146 -8.99 7.10 -8.99
CA SER A 146 -8.58 6.32 -7.81
C SER A 146 -7.60 5.19 -8.14
N VAL A 147 -7.73 4.61 -9.34
CA VAL A 147 -6.80 3.58 -9.85
C VAL A 147 -5.47 4.23 -10.20
N GLU A 148 -5.49 5.38 -10.88
CA GLU A 148 -4.30 6.15 -11.25
C GLU A 148 -3.48 6.56 -10.03
N VAL A 149 -4.14 7.01 -8.95
CA VAL A 149 -3.46 7.31 -7.68
C VAL A 149 -2.74 6.08 -7.12
N VAL A 150 -3.41 4.92 -7.07
CA VAL A 150 -2.78 3.69 -6.57
C VAL A 150 -1.58 3.30 -7.44
N LEU A 151 -1.71 3.39 -8.77
CA LEU A 151 -0.61 3.11 -9.69
C LEU A 151 0.57 4.04 -9.47
N SER A 152 0.33 5.35 -9.36
CA SER A 152 1.39 6.33 -9.09
C SER A 152 2.14 6.04 -7.79
N HIS A 153 1.44 5.59 -6.74
CA HIS A 153 2.10 5.17 -5.50
C HIS A 153 2.94 3.90 -5.66
N ILE A 154 2.51 2.95 -6.50
CA ILE A 154 3.27 1.74 -6.82
C ILE A 154 4.50 2.10 -7.68
N ASP A 155 4.36 2.98 -8.67
CA ASP A 155 5.48 3.48 -9.49
C ASP A 155 6.56 4.08 -8.59
N ASN A 156 6.16 4.96 -7.66
CA ASN A 156 7.06 5.58 -6.69
C ASN A 156 7.72 4.54 -5.76
N ALA A 157 6.97 3.55 -5.27
CA ALA A 157 7.52 2.52 -4.38
C ALA A 157 8.47 1.55 -5.09
N THR A 158 8.26 1.34 -6.40
CA THR A 158 9.10 0.47 -7.23
C THR A 158 10.20 1.24 -7.97
N GLN A 159 10.27 2.58 -7.82
CA GLN A 159 11.20 3.44 -8.57
C GLN A 159 11.11 3.22 -10.08
N TYR A 160 9.89 3.01 -10.57
CA TYR A 160 9.64 2.75 -11.98
C TYR A 160 10.05 3.98 -12.81
N GLY A 161 10.90 3.77 -13.83
CA GLY A 161 11.36 4.83 -14.73
C GLY A 161 12.51 5.73 -14.22
N GLU A 162 13.03 5.53 -13.00
CA GLU A 162 14.16 6.36 -12.50
C GLU A 162 15.51 6.02 -13.18
N ASP A 163 15.65 4.81 -13.72
CA ASP A 163 16.86 4.37 -14.45
C ASP A 163 16.85 4.79 -15.93
N LEU A 164 15.79 5.46 -16.40
CA LEU A 164 15.74 5.98 -17.75
C LEU A 164 16.65 7.19 -17.85
N GLU A 165 17.81 7.03 -18.49
CA GLU A 165 18.65 8.17 -18.87
C GLU A 165 17.79 9.17 -19.67
N PRO A 166 17.89 10.49 -19.37
CA PRO A 166 17.22 11.50 -20.17
C PRO A 166 17.66 11.32 -21.62
N ARG A 167 16.70 11.09 -22.53
CA ARG A 167 17.02 11.10 -23.96
C ARG A 167 17.60 12.47 -24.28
N GLU A 168 18.87 12.51 -24.68
CA GLU A 168 19.48 13.74 -25.15
C GLU A 168 18.61 14.28 -26.29
N PRO A 169 18.25 15.57 -26.27
CA PRO A 169 17.53 16.17 -27.39
C PRO A 169 18.36 15.94 -28.64
N GLU A 170 17.74 15.45 -29.72
CA GLU A 170 18.41 15.33 -31.01
C GLU A 170 18.94 16.72 -31.38
N ASP A 171 20.27 16.86 -31.43
CA ASP A 171 20.92 18.07 -31.95
C ASP A 171 20.60 18.17 -33.44
N ASP A 172 19.47 18.81 -33.78
CA ASP A 172 19.14 19.26 -35.13
C ASP A 172 20.09 20.42 -35.52
N PHE A 173 21.37 20.10 -35.70
CA PHE A 173 22.35 20.95 -36.35
C PHE A 173 22.98 20.18 -37.51
N ASP A 174 22.20 20.00 -38.58
CA ASP A 174 22.72 19.75 -39.91
C ASP A 174 23.61 20.94 -40.32
N TYR A 175 24.91 20.82 -40.09
CA TYR A 175 25.89 21.71 -40.71
C TYR A 175 26.09 21.24 -42.15
N ASP A 176 25.35 21.86 -43.08
CA ASP A 176 25.65 21.82 -44.50
C ASP A 176 27.05 22.40 -44.73
N TYR A 177 28.05 21.52 -44.84
CA TYR A 177 29.36 21.89 -45.39
C TYR A 177 29.23 21.96 -46.91
N GLU A 178 28.88 23.14 -47.45
CA GLU A 178 29.13 23.43 -48.86
C GLU A 178 30.65 23.53 -49.08
N GLU A 179 31.25 22.48 -49.69
CA GLU A 179 32.61 22.52 -50.23
C GLU A 179 32.69 23.52 -51.40
N GLN A 180 33.59 24.51 -51.29
CA GLN A 180 34.05 25.38 -52.39
C GLN A 180 35.23 24.78 -53.13
#